data_AF-A0A6J1PM30-F1
#
_entry.id   AF-A0A6J1PM30-F1
#
_cell.length_a   1.000
_cell.length_b   1.000
_cell.length_c   1.000
_cell.angle_alpha   90.00
_cell.angle_beta   90.00
_cell.angle_gamma   90.00
#
_symmetry.space_group_name_H-M   'P 1'
#
loop_
_entity.id
_entity.type
_entity.pdbx_description
1 polymer ?
#
loop_
_entity_poly.entity_id
_entity_poly.type
_entity_poly.pdbx_seq_one_letter_code
_entity_poly.pdbx_strand_id
1 'polypeptide(L)'
;MRRKTYFPCCNVSSHVKKLIRPFRKKRQHLKIRKLRVSKIPELRAQYQHNLTLTMKANTQHLVKKRSRSKSNYEPNKRLASFNGLAHLKELDLETYLRTYDLKSEAAVDNYKLKGTLNERDRSSITNAVVQEMLKVNYVPSQFEYAEIVKKICVLFPSEDPAIYYIPPDTTHRNAQGKLPNKVKNIKYNLQKKDAGTFHFPSSSMQCVSEALERTKITKPAKLEGSINKEDPAIKTAITCLRHESRDSWPQLLAN
;
A
#
# COMPACT_ATOMS: atom_id res chain seq x y z
N MET A 1 8.29 -35.53 29.86
CA MET A 1 9.65 -35.80 29.34
C MET A 1 10.54 -34.60 29.63
N ARG A 2 11.54 -34.76 30.51
CA ARG A 2 12.47 -33.71 30.95
C ARG A 2 13.65 -33.62 29.96
N ARG A 3 13.96 -32.43 29.44
CA ARG A 3 15.25 -32.19 28.75
C ARG A 3 16.09 -31.20 29.57
N LYS A 4 17.27 -31.68 29.92
CA LYS A 4 18.34 -31.04 30.69
C LYS A 4 19.42 -30.54 29.74
N THR A 5 20.17 -29.53 30.22
CA THR A 5 21.59 -29.19 29.90
C THR A 5 21.84 -28.51 28.54
N TYR A 6 22.79 -27.58 28.33
CA TYR A 6 24.14 -27.35 28.90
C TYR A 6 24.53 -25.85 28.82
N PHE A 7 25.28 -25.35 29.81
CA PHE A 7 26.10 -24.13 29.74
C PHE A 7 27.55 -24.49 29.42
N PRO A 8 28.28 -23.71 28.60
CA PRO A 8 29.74 -23.72 28.61
C PRO A 8 30.30 -22.47 29.31
N CYS A 9 31.07 -22.72 30.37
CA CYS A 9 31.98 -21.77 31.00
C CYS A 9 33.37 -21.82 30.35
N CYS A 10 34.15 -20.77 30.66
CA CYS A 10 35.62 -20.66 30.63
C CYS A 10 36.29 -20.28 29.29
N ASN A 11 36.96 -19.11 29.26
CA ASN A 11 38.39 -19.11 29.53
C ASN A 11 38.97 -17.69 29.71
N VAL A 12 39.59 -17.52 30.88
CA VAL A 12 40.50 -16.42 31.23
C VAL A 12 41.88 -16.80 30.71
N SER A 13 42.50 -15.96 29.89
CA SER A 13 43.92 -16.11 29.55
C SER A 13 44.69 -14.87 29.98
N SER A 14 45.35 -15.05 31.12
CA SER A 14 46.47 -14.25 31.60
C SER A 14 47.66 -14.44 30.66
N HIS A 15 48.33 -13.36 30.25
CA HIS A 15 49.79 -13.40 30.06
C HIS A 15 50.40 -11.99 30.10
N VAL A 16 50.90 -11.67 31.29
CA VAL A 16 51.91 -10.64 31.54
C VAL A 16 53.25 -11.16 31.00
N LYS A 17 53.83 -10.47 30.02
CA LYS A 17 55.28 -10.54 29.78
C LYS A 17 55.86 -9.13 29.64
N LYS A 18 56.46 -8.69 30.75
CA LYS A 18 57.49 -7.64 30.80
C LYS A 18 58.63 -8.04 29.88
N LEU A 19 59.07 -7.14 29.01
CA LEU A 19 60.44 -7.16 28.49
C LEU A 19 60.94 -5.72 28.33
N ILE A 20 61.66 -5.32 29.36
CA ILE A 20 62.54 -4.15 29.44
C ILE A 20 63.60 -4.31 28.34
N ARG A 21 63.78 -3.28 27.51
CA ARG A 21 65.00 -3.11 26.70
C ARG A 21 65.61 -1.73 26.93
N PRO A 22 66.95 -1.64 27.01
CA PRO A 22 67.65 -0.49 27.56
C PRO A 22 67.85 0.63 26.55
N PHE A 23 67.97 1.82 27.12
CA PHE A 23 68.58 3.02 26.58
C PHE A 23 69.73 2.76 25.59
N ARG A 24 69.55 3.15 24.33
CA ARG A 24 70.63 3.63 23.45
C ARG A 24 70.01 4.34 22.25
N LYS A 25 70.28 5.66 22.15
CA LYS A 25 70.23 6.55 20.94
C LYS A 25 69.78 8.00 21.24
N LYS A 26 70.16 8.58 22.38
CA LYS A 26 70.26 10.04 22.52
C LYS A 26 71.51 10.54 21.77
N ARG A 27 71.48 10.58 20.43
CA ARG A 27 72.37 11.43 19.60
C ARG A 27 71.99 11.54 18.12
N GLN A 28 70.95 10.83 17.63
CA GLN A 28 70.35 11.07 16.30
C GLN A 28 69.12 12.00 16.32
N HIS A 29 68.63 12.38 17.52
CA HIS A 29 67.40 13.14 17.67
C HIS A 29 67.47 14.63 17.29
N LEU A 30 68.66 15.22 17.08
CA LEU A 30 68.77 16.62 16.67
C LEU A 30 68.79 16.85 15.15
N LYS A 31 69.18 15.87 14.32
CA LYS A 31 69.07 16.00 12.84
C LYS A 31 67.65 15.70 12.33
N ILE A 32 66.88 14.85 13.01
CA ILE A 32 65.48 14.55 12.65
C ILE A 32 64.52 15.68 13.07
N ARG A 33 64.86 16.48 14.08
CA ARG A 33 64.02 17.61 14.52
C ARG A 33 64.00 18.78 13.54
N LYS A 34 65.05 19.01 12.75
CA LYS A 34 65.06 20.07 11.72
C LYS A 34 64.30 19.70 10.44
N LEU A 35 64.19 18.41 10.10
CA LEU A 35 63.40 17.94 8.94
C LEU A 35 61.89 17.79 9.24
N ARG A 36 61.48 17.82 10.51
CA ARG A 36 60.06 17.73 10.89
C ARG A 36 59.34 19.08 10.97
N VAL A 37 60.05 20.20 11.04
CA VAL A 37 59.42 21.53 11.14
C VAL A 37 59.05 22.09 9.75
N SER A 38 59.81 21.75 8.71
CA SER A 38 59.53 22.23 7.34
C SER A 38 58.34 21.55 6.66
N LYS A 39 57.89 20.38 7.13
CA LYS A 39 56.71 19.65 6.58
C LYS A 39 55.40 19.95 7.30
N ILE A 40 55.43 20.72 8.39
CA ILE A 40 54.21 21.09 9.15
C ILE A 40 53.24 21.94 8.32
N PRO A 41 53.70 22.92 7.50
CA PRO A 41 52.78 23.71 6.68
C PRO A 41 52.06 22.87 5.62
N GLU A 42 52.76 21.95 4.95
CA GLU A 42 52.19 21.06 3.93
C GLU A 42 51.15 20.10 4.52
N LEU A 43 51.45 19.49 5.67
CA LEU A 43 50.50 18.61 6.35
C LEU A 43 49.26 19.39 6.83
N ARG A 44 49.42 20.64 7.25
CA ARG A 44 48.31 21.51 7.65
C ARG A 44 47.44 21.88 6.44
N ALA A 45 48.05 22.19 5.29
CA ALA A 45 47.34 22.47 4.06
C ALA A 45 46.58 21.25 3.52
N GLN A 46 47.20 20.06 3.54
CA GLN A 46 46.54 18.80 3.15
C GLN A 46 45.37 18.47 4.08
N TYR A 47 45.55 18.64 5.39
CA TYR A 47 44.49 18.39 6.37
C TYR A 47 43.31 19.36 6.17
N GLN A 48 43.57 20.64 5.96
CA GLN A 48 42.51 21.62 5.67
C GLN A 48 41.79 21.29 4.36
N HIS A 49 42.51 20.96 3.28
CA HIS A 49 41.90 20.57 2.01
C HIS A 49 40.97 19.35 2.13
N ASN A 50 41.38 18.32 2.89
CA ASN A 50 40.55 17.13 3.13
C ASN A 50 39.32 17.44 4.00
N LEU A 51 39.43 18.35 4.96
CA LEU A 51 38.29 18.86 5.72
C LEU A 51 37.30 19.62 4.83
N THR A 52 37.77 20.45 3.91
CA THR A 52 36.88 21.17 2.98
C THR A 52 36.19 20.23 2.01
N LEU A 53 36.87 19.19 1.52
CA LEU A 53 36.29 18.17 0.65
C LEU A 53 35.19 17.35 1.35
N THR A 54 35.44 16.93 2.59
CA THR A 54 34.46 16.17 3.38
C THR A 54 33.25 17.02 3.77
N MET A 55 33.45 18.31 4.11
CA MET A 55 32.34 19.22 4.35
C MET A 55 31.50 19.45 3.08
N LYS A 56 32.12 19.68 1.92
CA LYS A 56 31.42 19.86 0.63
C LYS A 56 30.63 18.61 0.20
N ALA A 57 31.18 17.41 0.41
CA ALA A 57 30.48 16.15 0.12
C ALA A 57 29.23 15.97 1.00
N ASN A 58 29.33 16.33 2.29
CA ASN A 58 28.19 16.29 3.22
C ASN A 58 27.13 17.35 2.91
N THR A 59 27.52 18.54 2.45
CA THR A 59 26.55 19.58 2.03
C THR A 59 25.76 19.14 0.80
N GLN A 60 26.40 18.50 -0.19
CA GLN A 60 25.70 17.97 -1.36
C GLN A 60 24.75 16.82 -1.02
N HIS A 61 25.10 15.96 -0.05
CA HIS A 61 24.24 14.88 0.41
C HIS A 61 23.02 15.37 1.22
N LEU A 62 23.14 16.53 1.89
CA LEU A 62 22.05 17.20 2.60
C LEU A 62 21.13 17.99 1.66
N VAL A 63 21.67 18.65 0.62
CA VAL A 63 20.87 19.36 -0.38
C VAL A 63 20.08 18.39 -1.27
N LYS A 64 20.67 17.23 -1.64
CA LYS A 64 19.97 16.19 -2.41
C LYS A 64 18.86 15.48 -1.62
N LYS A 65 18.88 15.53 -0.28
CA LYS A 65 17.78 15.06 0.58
C LYS A 65 16.66 16.11 0.77
N ARG A 66 16.91 17.39 0.48
CA ARG A 66 15.94 18.48 0.67
C ARG A 66 15.12 18.83 -0.58
N SER A 67 15.50 18.38 -1.76
CA SER A 67 14.74 18.65 -3.00
C SER A 67 13.58 17.67 -3.26
N ARG A 68 13.36 16.66 -2.39
CA ARG A 68 12.18 15.76 -2.46
C ARG A 68 11.02 16.13 -1.54
N SER A 69 11.14 17.20 -0.75
CA SER A 69 10.09 17.63 0.17
C SER A 69 9.46 18.95 -0.29
N LYS A 70 8.70 18.91 -1.39
CA LYS A 70 7.68 19.91 -1.67
C LYS A 70 6.32 19.23 -1.72
N SER A 71 5.53 19.55 -0.70
CA SER A 71 4.08 19.43 -0.59
C SER A 71 3.45 18.08 -0.91
N ASN A 72 3.50 17.18 0.07
CA ASN A 72 2.29 16.45 0.44
C ASN A 72 2.30 16.43 1.96
N TYR A 73 1.40 17.19 2.58
CA TYR A 73 1.11 17.03 4.00
C TYR A 73 0.67 15.59 4.19
N GLU A 74 1.58 14.69 4.62
CA GLU A 74 1.18 13.36 5.04
C GLU A 74 0.26 13.59 6.26
N PRO A 75 -1.05 13.28 6.16
CA PRO A 75 -1.95 13.48 7.28
C PRO A 75 -1.39 12.73 8.49
N ASN A 76 -1.42 13.38 9.66
CA ASN A 76 -0.89 12.80 10.89
C ASN A 76 -1.50 11.41 11.09
N LYS A 77 -0.68 10.36 10.97
CA LYS A 77 -1.12 8.95 10.88
C LYS A 77 -2.07 8.56 12.01
N ARG A 78 -1.87 9.15 13.20
CA ARG A 78 -2.73 8.94 14.38
C ARG A 78 -4.14 9.52 14.19
N LEU A 79 -4.25 10.72 13.62
CA LEU A 79 -5.55 11.36 13.36
C LEU A 79 -6.33 10.59 12.28
N ALA A 80 -5.65 10.16 11.21
CA ALA A 80 -6.27 9.35 10.16
C ALA A 80 -6.84 8.03 10.72
N SER A 81 -6.10 7.34 11.60
CA SER A 81 -6.60 6.09 12.21
C SER A 81 -7.78 6.30 13.16
N PHE A 82 -7.84 7.44 13.87
CA PHE A 82 -8.94 7.73 14.79
C PHE A 82 -10.23 8.04 14.04
N ASN A 83 -10.14 8.92 13.03
CA ASN A 83 -11.26 9.25 12.17
C ASN A 83 -11.76 8.02 11.41
N GLY A 84 -10.83 7.17 10.97
CA GLY A 84 -11.21 5.96 10.24
C GLY A 84 -11.96 4.94 11.10
N LEU A 85 -11.53 4.75 12.34
CA LEU A 85 -12.26 3.91 13.27
C LEU A 85 -13.67 4.45 13.58
N ALA A 86 -13.83 5.77 13.75
CA ALA A 86 -15.12 6.40 13.97
C ALA A 86 -16.08 6.18 12.78
N HIS A 87 -15.60 6.47 11.56
CA HIS A 87 -16.36 6.24 10.33
C HIS A 87 -16.80 4.77 10.19
N LEU A 88 -15.88 3.84 10.43
CA LEU A 88 -16.19 2.40 10.33
C LEU A 88 -17.16 1.94 11.41
N LYS A 89 -17.23 2.59 12.58
CA LYS A 89 -18.24 2.31 13.61
C LYS A 89 -19.63 2.81 13.25
N GLU A 90 -19.73 3.93 12.54
CA GLU A 90 -21.00 4.49 12.08
C GLU A 90 -21.50 3.84 10.79
N LEU A 91 -20.61 3.22 10.00
CA LEU A 91 -20.95 2.60 8.72
C LEU A 91 -22.02 1.50 8.85
N ASP A 92 -23.20 1.72 8.27
CA ASP A 92 -24.18 0.65 8.07
C ASP A 92 -23.71 -0.27 6.93
N LEU A 93 -23.20 -1.44 7.32
CA LEU A 93 -22.58 -2.38 6.40
C LEU A 93 -23.59 -2.98 5.42
N GLU A 94 -24.84 -3.21 5.83
CA GLU A 94 -25.84 -3.81 4.93
C GLU A 94 -26.19 -2.83 3.81
N THR A 95 -26.53 -1.59 4.16
CA THR A 95 -26.84 -0.53 3.19
C THR A 95 -25.64 -0.24 2.28
N TYR A 96 -24.43 -0.25 2.83
CA TYR A 96 -23.21 -0.09 2.03
C TYR A 96 -23.04 -1.21 0.99
N LEU A 97 -23.19 -2.48 1.40
CA LEU A 97 -22.98 -3.62 0.49
C LEU A 97 -24.02 -3.66 -0.65
N ARG A 98 -25.26 -3.24 -0.37
CA ARG A 98 -26.31 -3.10 -1.40
C ARG A 98 -26.02 -1.98 -2.40
N THR A 99 -25.42 -0.89 -1.96
CA THR A 99 -25.15 0.27 -2.82
C THR A 99 -23.82 0.21 -3.56
N TYR A 100 -22.87 -0.63 -3.13
CA TYR A 100 -21.52 -0.66 -3.67
C TYR A 100 -21.38 -1.31 -5.05
N ASP A 101 -21.85 -2.55 -5.21
CA ASP A 101 -21.75 -3.34 -6.45
C ASP A 101 -22.89 -4.38 -6.48
N LEU A 102 -23.38 -4.70 -7.68
CA LEU A 102 -24.39 -5.73 -7.90
C LEU A 102 -23.96 -7.10 -7.34
N LYS A 103 -22.65 -7.36 -7.33
CA LYS A 103 -22.08 -8.61 -6.78
C LYS A 103 -22.13 -8.66 -5.26
N SER A 104 -21.95 -7.53 -4.57
CA SER A 104 -22.07 -7.49 -3.11
C SER A 104 -23.54 -7.48 -2.69
N GLU A 105 -24.42 -6.84 -3.46
CA GLU A 105 -25.86 -6.91 -3.26
C GLU A 105 -26.37 -8.36 -3.39
N ALA A 106 -26.04 -9.02 -4.51
CA ALA A 106 -26.40 -10.41 -4.72
C ALA A 106 -25.84 -11.34 -3.62
N ALA A 107 -24.67 -11.04 -3.05
CA ALA A 107 -24.12 -11.78 -1.93
C ALA A 107 -24.99 -11.65 -0.66
N VAL A 108 -25.50 -10.45 -0.36
CA VAL A 108 -26.42 -10.22 0.77
C VAL A 108 -27.72 -10.98 0.55
N ASP A 109 -28.28 -10.93 -0.66
CA ASP A 109 -29.55 -11.61 -0.97
C ASP A 109 -29.40 -13.14 -0.99
N ASN A 110 -28.30 -13.65 -1.56
CA ASN A 110 -27.96 -15.06 -1.52
C ASN A 110 -27.83 -15.58 -0.08
N TYR A 111 -27.26 -14.77 0.82
CA TYR A 111 -27.17 -15.11 2.23
C TYR A 111 -28.55 -15.16 2.89
N LYS A 112 -29.43 -14.18 2.63
CA LYS A 112 -30.81 -14.19 3.16
C LYS A 112 -31.59 -15.43 2.70
N LEU A 113 -31.31 -15.94 1.50
CA LEU A 113 -31.95 -17.14 0.96
C LEU A 113 -31.34 -18.45 1.50
N LYS A 114 -30.01 -18.54 1.65
CA LYS A 114 -29.30 -19.81 1.96
C LYS A 114 -28.79 -19.92 3.40
N GLY A 115 -28.71 -18.82 4.13
CA GLY A 115 -28.12 -18.71 5.47
C GLY A 115 -26.59 -18.86 5.53
N THR A 116 -25.91 -19.00 4.38
CA THR A 116 -24.46 -19.23 4.29
C THR A 116 -23.84 -18.50 3.10
N LEU A 117 -22.60 -18.04 3.24
CA LEU A 117 -21.85 -17.39 2.15
C LEU A 117 -20.98 -18.39 1.39
N ASN A 118 -20.99 -18.31 0.07
CA ASN A 118 -20.02 -19.01 -0.76
C ASN A 118 -18.70 -18.23 -0.83
N GLU A 119 -17.63 -18.88 -1.30
CA GLU A 119 -16.33 -18.23 -1.46
C GLU A 119 -16.39 -17.00 -2.39
N ARG A 120 -17.22 -17.07 -3.43
CA ARG A 120 -17.44 -15.94 -4.35
C ARG A 120 -18.09 -14.75 -3.64
N ASP A 121 -19.12 -15.01 -2.84
CA ASP A 121 -19.85 -14.01 -2.07
C ASP A 121 -18.92 -13.34 -1.04
N ARG A 122 -18.16 -14.16 -0.29
CA ARG A 122 -17.11 -13.68 0.64
C ARG A 122 -16.10 -12.77 -0.05
N SER A 123 -15.64 -13.15 -1.24
CA SER A 123 -14.69 -12.34 -2.02
C SER A 123 -15.28 -10.99 -2.44
N SER A 124 -16.55 -10.95 -2.87
CA SER A 124 -17.25 -9.71 -3.24
C SER A 124 -17.38 -8.77 -2.03
N ILE A 125 -17.85 -9.30 -0.89
CA ILE A 125 -17.98 -8.55 0.37
C ILE A 125 -16.61 -8.01 0.83
N THR A 126 -15.60 -8.88 0.87
CA THR A 126 -14.23 -8.50 1.27
C THR A 126 -13.69 -7.39 0.37
N ASN A 127 -13.96 -7.46 -0.94
CA ASN A 127 -13.52 -6.44 -1.89
C ASN A 127 -14.19 -5.09 -1.63
N ALA A 128 -15.52 -5.07 -1.46
CA ALA A 128 -16.27 -3.85 -1.17
C ALA A 128 -15.78 -3.18 0.11
N VAL A 129 -15.70 -3.95 1.20
CA VAL A 129 -15.27 -3.46 2.51
C VAL A 129 -13.85 -2.92 2.49
N VAL A 130 -12.91 -3.62 1.84
CA VAL A 130 -11.52 -3.15 1.77
C VAL A 130 -11.40 -1.86 0.98
N GLN A 131 -12.21 -1.68 -0.06
CA GLN A 131 -12.24 -0.44 -0.82
C GLN A 131 -12.74 0.72 0.05
N GLU A 132 -13.75 0.50 0.88
CA GLU A 132 -14.17 1.50 1.86
C GLU A 132 -13.09 1.82 2.89
N MET A 133 -12.48 0.79 3.48
CA MET A 133 -11.41 0.98 4.45
C MET A 133 -10.26 1.79 3.86
N LEU A 134 -9.88 1.54 2.60
CA LEU A 134 -8.79 2.26 1.93
C LEU A 134 -9.14 3.69 1.52
N LYS A 135 -10.42 4.01 1.26
CA LYS A 135 -10.87 5.39 1.05
C LYS A 135 -10.71 6.22 2.32
N VAL A 136 -11.05 5.62 3.46
CA VAL A 136 -11.05 6.28 4.76
C VAL A 136 -9.63 6.37 5.31
N ASN A 137 -8.87 5.28 5.25
CA ASN A 137 -7.50 5.20 5.72
C ASN A 137 -6.64 4.31 4.80
N TYR A 138 -5.66 4.92 4.13
CA TYR A 138 -4.73 4.23 3.23
C TYR A 138 -3.86 3.15 3.92
N VAL A 139 -3.72 3.22 5.25
CA VAL A 139 -3.03 2.23 6.06
C VAL A 139 -3.95 1.78 7.19
N PRO A 140 -4.90 0.87 6.92
CA PRO A 140 -5.82 0.40 7.94
C PRO A 140 -5.05 -0.25 9.10
N SER A 141 -5.43 0.15 10.31
CA SER A 141 -4.94 -0.31 11.59
C SER A 141 -5.63 -1.61 12.02
N GLN A 142 -5.04 -2.30 13.00
CA GLN A 142 -5.61 -3.52 13.58
C GLN A 142 -7.03 -3.33 14.15
N PHE A 143 -7.30 -2.15 14.72
CA PHE A 143 -8.60 -1.82 15.30
C PHE A 143 -9.68 -1.66 14.23
N GLU A 144 -9.32 -1.06 13.09
CA GLU A 144 -10.24 -0.92 11.94
C GLU A 144 -10.58 -2.30 11.34
N TYR A 145 -9.60 -3.21 11.23
CA TYR A 145 -9.89 -4.59 10.80
C TYR A 145 -10.83 -5.30 11.80
N ALA A 146 -10.53 -5.23 13.09
CA ALA A 146 -11.33 -5.89 14.12
C ALA A 146 -12.77 -5.37 14.15
N GLU A 147 -12.98 -4.05 14.03
CA GLU A 147 -14.31 -3.44 14.00
C GLU A 147 -15.12 -3.89 12.77
N ILE A 148 -14.48 -3.91 11.60
CA ILE A 148 -15.12 -4.37 10.37
C ILE A 148 -15.48 -5.85 10.44
N VAL A 149 -14.59 -6.71 10.96
CA VAL A 149 -14.86 -8.14 11.10
C VAL A 149 -16.05 -8.37 12.03
N LYS A 150 -16.12 -7.63 13.13
CA LYS A 150 -17.28 -7.66 14.02
C LYS A 150 -18.56 -7.33 13.27
N LYS A 151 -18.57 -6.28 12.44
CA LYS A 151 -19.74 -5.91 11.63
C LYS A 151 -20.10 -6.98 10.59
N ILE A 152 -19.11 -7.58 9.93
CA ILE A 152 -19.33 -8.69 9.00
C ILE A 152 -19.98 -9.86 9.74
N CYS A 153 -19.48 -10.27 10.90
CA CYS A 153 -20.05 -11.38 11.67
C CYS A 153 -21.43 -11.06 12.28
N VAL A 154 -21.73 -9.79 12.56
CA VAL A 154 -23.08 -9.36 12.97
C VAL A 154 -24.06 -9.49 11.81
N LEU A 155 -23.65 -9.10 10.60
CA LEU A 155 -24.47 -9.21 9.39
C LEU A 155 -24.59 -10.66 8.88
N PHE A 156 -23.53 -11.45 9.06
CA PHE A 156 -23.41 -12.84 8.62
C PHE A 156 -23.01 -13.77 9.78
N PRO A 157 -23.94 -14.13 10.68
CA PRO A 157 -23.62 -14.92 11.88
C PRO A 157 -23.02 -16.32 11.64
N SER A 158 -23.17 -16.90 10.44
CA SER A 158 -22.56 -18.20 10.13
C SER A 158 -21.07 -18.12 9.79
N GLU A 159 -20.51 -16.92 9.68
CA GLU A 159 -19.10 -16.72 9.34
C GLU A 159 -18.19 -16.62 10.57
N ASP A 160 -17.03 -17.27 10.48
CA ASP A 160 -16.00 -17.20 11.52
C ASP A 160 -15.12 -15.94 11.35
N PRO A 161 -14.97 -15.10 12.40
CA PRO A 161 -14.09 -13.94 12.34
C PRO A 161 -12.64 -14.26 11.93
N ALA A 162 -12.13 -15.45 12.27
CA ALA A 162 -10.77 -15.86 11.92
C ALA A 162 -10.53 -15.99 10.41
N ILE A 163 -11.59 -16.19 9.61
CA ILE A 163 -11.51 -16.22 8.14
C ILE A 163 -11.08 -14.84 7.61
N TYR A 164 -11.60 -13.77 8.21
CA TYR A 164 -11.45 -12.41 7.71
C TYR A 164 -10.20 -11.73 8.25
N TYR A 165 -9.91 -11.93 9.54
CA TYR A 165 -8.81 -11.26 10.21
C TYR A 165 -8.25 -12.10 11.35
N ILE A 166 -6.94 -12.31 11.30
CA ILE A 166 -6.15 -12.89 12.39
C ILE A 166 -5.13 -11.82 12.80
N PRO A 167 -5.18 -11.35 14.06
CA PRO A 167 -4.22 -10.37 14.55
C PRO A 167 -2.80 -10.94 14.53
N PRO A 168 -1.77 -10.08 14.44
CA PRO A 168 -0.39 -10.54 14.51
C PRO A 168 -0.12 -11.23 15.84
N ASP A 169 0.63 -12.33 15.79
CA ASP A 169 1.02 -13.14 16.94
C ASP A 169 2.56 -13.19 17.04
N THR A 170 3.08 -13.74 18.13
CA THR A 170 4.50 -14.04 18.34
C THR A 170 5.12 -14.83 17.18
N THR A 171 4.35 -15.72 16.58
CA THR A 171 4.75 -16.53 15.42
C THR A 171 4.70 -15.75 14.10
N HIS A 172 3.72 -14.86 13.96
CA HIS A 172 3.43 -14.14 12.73
C HIS A 172 3.38 -12.64 12.97
N ARG A 173 4.48 -11.97 12.62
CA ARG A 173 4.64 -10.51 12.77
C ARG A 173 3.55 -9.68 12.04
N ASN A 174 2.96 -10.24 10.99
CA ASN A 174 1.98 -9.55 10.16
C ASN A 174 0.60 -10.15 10.37
N ALA A 175 -0.43 -9.28 10.35
CA ALA A 175 -1.81 -9.74 10.31
C ALA A 175 -2.08 -10.64 9.10
N GLN A 176 -2.92 -11.66 9.32
CA GLN A 176 -3.34 -12.65 8.34
C GLN A 176 -4.87 -12.61 8.16
N GLY A 177 -5.40 -13.39 7.22
CA GLY A 177 -6.83 -13.42 6.86
C GLY A 177 -7.13 -12.75 5.52
N LYS A 178 -8.39 -12.79 5.11
CA LYS A 178 -8.82 -12.27 3.80
C LYS A 178 -8.66 -10.74 3.67
N LEU A 179 -8.99 -9.97 4.71
CA LEU A 179 -8.94 -8.50 4.64
C LEU A 179 -7.50 -7.98 4.48
N PRO A 180 -6.53 -8.35 5.33
CA PRO A 180 -5.16 -7.83 5.21
C PRO A 180 -4.49 -8.26 3.90
N ASN A 181 -4.78 -9.48 3.43
CA ASN A 181 -4.25 -9.98 2.16
C ASN A 181 -4.82 -9.19 0.97
N LYS A 182 -6.12 -8.87 0.99
CA LYS A 182 -6.75 -8.07 -0.05
C LYS A 182 -6.24 -6.61 -0.05
N VAL A 183 -6.05 -6.01 1.12
CA VAL A 183 -5.42 -4.68 1.26
C VAL A 183 -4.01 -4.67 0.66
N LYS A 184 -3.18 -5.66 1.01
CA LYS A 184 -1.83 -5.79 0.45
C LYS A 184 -1.87 -5.90 -1.08
N ASN A 185 -2.76 -6.73 -1.62
CA ASN A 185 -2.89 -6.94 -3.07
C ASN A 185 -3.34 -5.66 -3.79
N ILE A 186 -4.33 -4.92 -3.25
CA ILE A 186 -4.78 -3.66 -3.84
C ILE A 186 -3.65 -2.62 -3.81
N LYS A 187 -2.94 -2.48 -2.67
CA LYS A 187 -1.81 -1.55 -2.56
C LYS A 187 -0.67 -1.91 -3.51
N TYR A 188 -0.35 -3.19 -3.65
CA TYR A 188 0.64 -3.67 -4.62
C TYR A 188 0.24 -3.33 -6.05
N ASN A 189 -1.03 -3.57 -6.41
CA ASN A 189 -1.56 -3.24 -7.73
C ASN A 189 -1.58 -1.74 -8.01
N LEU A 190 -1.86 -0.91 -7.01
CA LEU A 190 -1.71 0.55 -7.13
C LEU A 190 -0.24 0.88 -7.40
N GLN A 191 0.67 0.51 -6.50
CA GLN A 191 2.11 0.80 -6.66
C GLN A 191 2.67 0.37 -8.02
N LYS A 192 2.24 -0.79 -8.54
CA LYS A 192 2.62 -1.26 -9.87
C LYS A 192 2.13 -0.36 -10.99
N LYS A 193 0.91 0.19 -10.89
CA LYS A 193 0.34 1.15 -11.84
C LYS A 193 1.00 2.51 -11.73
N ASP A 194 1.38 2.93 -10.53
CA ASP A 194 1.89 4.29 -10.27
C ASP A 194 3.36 4.51 -10.62
N ALA A 195 4.08 3.42 -10.90
CA ALA A 195 5.29 3.50 -11.71
C ALA A 195 5.02 4.13 -13.10
N GLY A 196 3.75 4.26 -13.51
CA GLY A 196 3.26 5.15 -14.55
C GLY A 196 2.06 6.01 -14.08
N THR A 197 2.32 7.11 -13.37
CA THR A 197 1.40 8.25 -13.19
C THR A 197 0.06 7.98 -12.48
N PHE A 198 -0.01 8.31 -11.19
CA PHE A 198 -1.24 8.31 -10.37
C PHE A 198 -2.27 9.37 -10.84
N HIS A 199 -3.49 8.94 -11.10
CA HIS A 199 -4.70 9.69 -10.77
C HIS A 199 -5.60 8.76 -9.94
N PHE A 200 -5.68 8.99 -8.63
CA PHE A 200 -6.79 8.44 -7.86
C PHE A 200 -8.08 9.14 -8.35
N PRO A 201 -9.11 8.41 -8.81
CA PRO A 201 -10.44 8.99 -8.86
C PRO A 201 -10.90 9.15 -7.41
N SER A 202 -10.56 10.28 -6.81
CA SER A 202 -11.12 10.78 -5.58
C SER A 202 -12.58 11.15 -5.84
N SER A 203 -13.45 10.14 -5.94
CA SER A 203 -14.89 10.21 -5.67
C SER A 203 -15.58 9.04 -6.38
N SER A 204 -16.08 8.12 -5.56
CA SER A 204 -17.04 7.08 -5.96
C SER A 204 -18.39 7.66 -6.43
N MET A 205 -18.58 8.99 -6.38
CA MET A 205 -19.72 9.69 -6.94
C MET A 205 -19.39 10.57 -8.15
N GLN A 206 -18.11 10.78 -8.51
CA GLN A 206 -17.73 11.47 -9.75
C GLN A 206 -17.29 10.52 -10.86
N CYS A 207 -17.30 9.19 -10.63
CA CYS A 207 -17.01 8.23 -11.70
C CYS A 207 -18.07 8.24 -12.83
N VAL A 208 -19.26 8.81 -12.58
CA VAL A 208 -20.27 9.03 -13.63
C VAL A 208 -20.07 10.40 -14.31
N SER A 209 -19.55 11.41 -13.60
CA SER A 209 -19.43 12.77 -14.11
C SER A 209 -18.11 13.03 -14.86
N GLU A 210 -16.98 12.49 -14.39
CA GLU A 210 -15.67 12.77 -15.00
C GLU A 210 -15.39 11.87 -16.22
N ALA A 211 -16.00 10.68 -16.27
CA ALA A 211 -16.06 9.87 -17.49
C ALA A 211 -16.96 10.54 -18.55
N LEU A 212 -18.01 11.27 -18.13
CA LEU A 212 -18.89 12.04 -19.00
C LEU A 212 -18.24 13.33 -19.53
N GLU A 213 -17.39 13.98 -18.75
CA GLU A 213 -16.63 15.18 -19.17
C GLU A 213 -15.42 14.84 -20.06
N ARG A 214 -14.79 13.66 -19.88
CA ARG A 214 -13.72 13.17 -20.79
C ARG A 214 -14.27 12.52 -22.05
N THR A 215 -15.54 12.12 -22.06
CA THR A 215 -16.31 12.08 -23.29
C THR A 215 -16.69 13.50 -23.68
N LYS A 216 -15.69 14.31 -24.08
CA LYS A 216 -15.91 15.13 -25.28
C LYS A 216 -16.22 14.12 -26.38
N ILE A 217 -17.51 13.81 -26.49
CA ILE A 217 -18.13 13.07 -27.56
C ILE A 217 -17.50 13.66 -28.82
N THR A 218 -16.57 12.91 -29.42
CA THR A 218 -16.31 13.02 -30.85
C THR A 218 -17.69 13.11 -31.47
N LYS A 219 -18.00 14.28 -32.06
CA LYS A 219 -19.30 14.54 -32.70
C LYS A 219 -19.71 13.23 -33.38
N PRO A 220 -20.89 12.66 -33.08
CA PRO A 220 -21.30 11.42 -33.71
C PRO A 220 -21.06 11.58 -35.20
N ALA A 221 -20.31 10.65 -35.79
CA ALA A 221 -20.02 10.71 -37.21
C ALA A 221 -21.36 10.86 -37.91
N LYS A 222 -21.54 11.96 -38.65
CA LYS A 222 -22.70 12.11 -39.53
C LYS A 222 -22.56 11.02 -40.58
N LEU A 223 -23.17 9.88 -40.31
CA LEU A 223 -23.29 8.80 -41.27
C LEU A 223 -24.29 9.31 -42.31
N GLU A 224 -23.79 9.96 -43.36
CA GLU A 224 -24.54 10.17 -44.59
C GLU A 224 -24.68 8.82 -45.28
N GLY A 225 -25.74 8.11 -44.93
CA GLY A 225 -26.13 6.86 -45.56
C GLY A 225 -27.60 6.63 -45.32
N SER A 226 -28.39 6.48 -46.39
CA SER A 226 -29.77 6.03 -46.26
C SER A 226 -29.75 4.56 -45.86
N ILE A 227 -30.09 4.29 -44.60
CA ILE A 227 -30.20 2.92 -44.11
C ILE A 227 -31.50 2.34 -44.68
N ASN A 228 -31.38 1.41 -45.62
CA ASN A 228 -32.52 0.67 -46.13
C ASN A 228 -32.95 -0.38 -45.09
N LYS A 229 -34.02 -0.10 -44.35
CA LYS A 229 -34.54 -0.99 -43.29
C LYS A 229 -35.05 -2.34 -43.82
N GLU A 230 -35.24 -2.45 -45.13
CA GLU A 230 -35.62 -3.71 -45.79
C GLU A 230 -34.42 -4.61 -46.12
N ASP A 231 -33.18 -4.13 -45.95
CA ASP A 231 -31.99 -4.92 -46.24
C ASP A 231 -31.95 -6.20 -45.37
N PRO A 232 -31.88 -7.40 -45.97
CA PRO A 232 -31.85 -8.66 -45.24
C PRO A 232 -30.69 -8.74 -44.25
N ALA A 233 -29.52 -8.15 -44.56
CA ALA A 233 -28.38 -8.14 -43.64
C ALA A 233 -28.67 -7.31 -42.38
N ILE A 234 -29.37 -6.19 -42.53
CA ILE A 234 -29.79 -5.33 -41.42
C ILE A 234 -30.85 -6.03 -40.57
N LYS A 235 -31.83 -6.70 -41.21
CA LYS A 235 -32.83 -7.50 -40.49
C LYS A 235 -32.17 -8.60 -39.68
N THR A 236 -31.25 -9.37 -40.27
CA THR A 236 -30.53 -10.44 -39.57
C THR A 236 -29.71 -9.91 -38.39
N ALA A 237 -28.98 -8.81 -38.57
CA ALA A 237 -28.20 -8.20 -37.49
C ALA A 237 -29.08 -7.74 -36.32
N ILE A 238 -30.24 -7.12 -36.60
CA ILE A 238 -31.22 -6.71 -35.58
C ILE A 238 -31.77 -7.94 -34.84
N THR A 239 -32.07 -9.03 -35.56
CA THR A 239 -32.56 -10.28 -34.95
C THR A 239 -31.51 -10.93 -34.06
N CYS A 240 -30.23 -10.97 -34.49
CA CYS A 240 -29.13 -11.48 -33.67
C CYS A 240 -28.93 -10.66 -32.38
N LEU A 241 -28.95 -9.33 -32.48
CA LEU A 241 -28.86 -8.45 -31.30
C LEU A 241 -30.02 -8.66 -30.31
N ARG A 242 -31.23 -8.88 -30.82
CA ARG A 242 -32.42 -9.18 -29.99
C ARG A 242 -32.35 -10.54 -29.30
N HIS A 243 -31.65 -11.52 -29.87
CA HIS A 243 -31.53 -12.86 -29.29
C HIS A 243 -30.38 -13.00 -28.29
N GLU A 244 -29.30 -12.23 -28.42
CA GLU A 244 -28.18 -12.28 -27.47
C GLU A 244 -28.38 -11.41 -26.22
N SER A 245 -29.31 -10.45 -26.25
CA SER A 245 -29.67 -9.67 -25.07
C SER A 245 -30.76 -10.37 -24.26
N ARG A 246 -30.33 -11.15 -23.26
CA ARG A 246 -31.21 -11.76 -22.25
C ARG A 246 -31.90 -10.75 -21.32
N ASP A 247 -31.54 -9.47 -21.42
CA ASP A 247 -32.13 -8.39 -20.66
C ASP A 247 -32.94 -7.47 -21.59
N SER A 248 -34.21 -7.29 -21.25
CA SER A 248 -35.24 -6.61 -22.03
C SER A 248 -34.95 -5.11 -22.17
N TRP A 249 -34.35 -4.73 -23.30
CA TRP A 249 -34.20 -3.35 -23.76
C TRP A 249 -35.47 -2.46 -23.81
N PRO A 250 -36.72 -2.95 -23.88
CA PRO A 250 -37.89 -2.06 -23.98
C PRO A 250 -38.11 -1.13 -22.78
N GLN A 251 -37.58 -1.45 -21.60
CA GLN A 251 -37.73 -0.59 -20.41
C GLN A 251 -36.75 0.60 -20.37
N LEU A 252 -35.64 0.54 -21.11
CA LEU A 252 -34.63 1.62 -21.13
C LEU A 252 -34.97 2.74 -22.11
N LEU A 253 -35.95 2.54 -22.99
CA LEU A 253 -36.39 3.54 -23.97
C LEU A 253 -37.73 4.20 -23.60
N ALA A 254 -38.29 3.85 -22.45
CA ALA A 254 -39.58 4.37 -21.98
C ALA A 254 -39.48 5.58 -21.03
N ASN A 255 -38.27 6.13 -20.82
CA ASN A 255 -38.05 7.40 -20.10
C ASN A 255 -37.31 8.40 -20.99
#